data_AF-A0A8B6FTP7-F1
#
_entry.id   AF-A0A8B6FTP7-F1
#
_cell.length_a   1.000
_cell.length_b   1.000
_cell.length_c   1.000
_cell.angle_alpha   90.00
_cell.angle_beta   90.00
_cell.angle_gamma   90.00
#
_symmetry.space_group_name_H-M   'P 1'
#
loop_
_entity.id
_entity.type
_entity.pdbx_description
1 polymer ?
#
loop_
_entity_poly.entity_id
_entity_poly.type
_entity_poly.pdbx_seq_one_letter_code
_entity_poly.pdbx_strand_id
1 'polypeptide(L)'
;MLYLVVVSLFMVMYVDSEECTGKITQLQSSERKLRNEMVHLQNVFLERLTKADKENFECKNKRAFIGFSAYMSQGFVDGHSKSLSYGKTLIFDMTETNTAGVYNTNTGIFQAPSSGMYAFTWTLCVNGGINDDGY
;
A
#
# COMPACT_ATOMS: atom_id res chain seq x y z
N MET A 1 39.34 -75.60 5.97
CA MET A 1 38.24 -74.63 6.13
C MET A 1 38.34 -73.63 5.00
N LEU A 2 37.28 -73.55 4.19
CA LEU A 2 37.17 -72.89 2.88
C LEU A 2 37.30 -71.36 3.00
N TYR A 3 38.13 -70.72 2.17
CA TYR A 3 37.97 -69.30 1.83
C TYR A 3 37.39 -69.22 0.41
N LEU A 4 36.09 -68.95 0.34
CA LEU A 4 35.36 -68.74 -0.90
C LEU A 4 35.51 -67.27 -1.29
N VAL A 5 36.42 -66.97 -2.23
CA VAL A 5 36.47 -65.65 -2.86
C VAL A 5 35.30 -65.58 -3.85
N VAL A 6 34.17 -65.04 -3.40
CA VAL A 6 33.07 -64.66 -4.30
C VAL A 6 33.52 -63.39 -5.02
N VAL A 7 34.23 -63.56 -6.14
CA VAL A 7 34.34 -62.49 -7.14
C VAL A 7 32.95 -62.35 -7.72
N SER A 8 32.15 -61.48 -7.13
CA SER A 8 30.84 -61.13 -7.65
C SER A 8 31.06 -60.56 -9.04
N LEU A 9 30.76 -61.39 -10.03
CA LEU A 9 30.72 -61.09 -11.45
C LEU A 9 29.56 -60.11 -11.67
N PHE A 10 29.69 -58.87 -11.20
CA PHE A 10 28.86 -57.78 -11.70
C PHE A 10 29.36 -57.50 -13.12
N MET A 11 28.69 -58.16 -14.06
CA MET A 11 28.67 -57.82 -15.47
C MET A 11 28.27 -56.34 -15.59
N VAL A 12 29.25 -55.44 -15.52
CA VAL A 12 29.07 -54.07 -16.02
C VAL A 12 28.92 -54.23 -17.51
N MET A 13 27.71 -53.99 -18.02
CA MET A 13 27.48 -53.93 -19.46
C MET A 13 28.43 -52.88 -20.05
N TYR A 14 29.44 -53.33 -20.80
CA TYR A 14 30.34 -52.45 -21.54
C TYR A 14 29.58 -51.95 -22.78
N VAL A 15 28.84 -50.86 -22.61
CA VAL A 15 28.30 -50.07 -23.71
C VAL A 15 29.47 -49.29 -24.31
N ASP A 16 29.56 -49.24 -25.64
CA ASP A 16 30.62 -48.55 -26.38
C ASP A 16 30.86 -47.15 -25.79
N SER A 17 31.95 -47.04 -25.02
CA SER A 17 32.09 -46.03 -23.96
C SER A 17 32.30 -44.64 -24.54
N GLU A 18 32.97 -44.53 -25.69
CA GLU A 18 33.38 -43.23 -26.23
C GLU A 18 32.21 -42.48 -26.90
N GLU A 19 31.38 -43.18 -27.70
CA GLU A 19 30.21 -42.55 -28.32
C GLU A 19 29.11 -42.25 -27.30
N CYS A 20 28.87 -43.16 -26.35
CA CYS A 20 27.88 -42.97 -25.29
C CYS A 20 28.28 -41.85 -24.33
N THR A 21 29.55 -41.75 -23.95
CA THR A 21 30.06 -40.64 -23.12
C THR A 21 29.97 -39.30 -23.84
N GLY A 22 30.23 -39.26 -25.14
CA GLY A 22 30.05 -38.06 -25.96
C GLY A 22 28.60 -37.55 -25.94
N LYS A 23 27.63 -38.45 -26.12
CA LYS A 23 26.20 -38.09 -26.06
C LYS A 23 25.76 -37.66 -24.66
N ILE A 24 26.23 -38.35 -23.60
CA ILE A 24 25.93 -37.99 -22.20
C ILE A 24 26.51 -36.61 -21.85
N THR A 25 27.75 -36.33 -22.24
CA THR A 25 28.39 -35.02 -21.97
C THR A 25 27.71 -33.89 -22.74
N GLN A 26 27.32 -34.12 -24.00
CA GLN A 26 26.53 -33.16 -24.77
C GLN A 26 25.16 -32.91 -24.13
N LEU A 27 24.43 -33.95 -23.73
CA LEU A 27 23.15 -33.82 -23.04
C LEU A 27 23.28 -33.09 -21.70
N GLN A 28 24.33 -33.38 -20.93
CA GLN A 28 24.61 -32.65 -19.69
C GLN A 28 24.92 -31.17 -19.95
N SER A 29 25.57 -30.85 -21.06
CA SER A 29 25.84 -29.47 -21.45
C SER A 29 24.56 -28.72 -21.86
N SER A 30 23.66 -29.36 -22.62
CA SER A 30 22.37 -28.77 -23.00
C SER A 30 21.45 -28.58 -21.79
N GLU A 31 21.46 -29.54 -20.86
CA GLU A 31 20.74 -29.46 -19.59
C GLU A 31 21.23 -28.31 -18.70
N ARG A 32 22.55 -28.11 -18.61
CA ARG A 32 23.13 -26.97 -17.90
C ARG A 32 22.76 -25.65 -18.57
N LYS A 33 22.77 -25.60 -19.89
CA LYS A 33 22.37 -24.41 -20.66
C LYS A 33 20.91 -24.05 -20.42
N LEU A 34 20.00 -25.02 -20.54
CA LEU A 34 18.57 -24.84 -20.27
C LEU A 34 18.32 -24.41 -18.83
N ARG A 35 19.00 -25.00 -17.85
CA ARG A 35 18.89 -24.56 -16.44
C ARG A 35 19.34 -23.11 -16.26
N ASN A 36 20.45 -22.71 -16.86
CA ASN A 36 20.93 -21.33 -16.76
C ASN A 36 19.97 -20.34 -17.44
N GLU A 37 19.39 -20.71 -18.59
CA GLU A 37 18.35 -19.91 -19.25
C GLU A 37 17.07 -19.82 -18.41
N MET A 38 16.66 -20.92 -17.77
CA MET A 38 15.48 -20.94 -16.90
C MET A 38 15.69 -20.07 -15.65
N VAL A 39 16.88 -20.12 -15.04
CA VAL A 39 17.24 -19.25 -13.91
C VAL A 39 17.25 -17.79 -14.34
N HIS A 40 17.79 -17.50 -15.53
CA HIS A 40 17.76 -16.14 -16.07
C HIS A 40 16.33 -15.66 -16.30
N LEU A 41 15.48 -16.49 -16.90
CA LEU A 41 14.09 -16.15 -17.16
C LEU A 41 13.30 -15.95 -15.86
N GLN A 42 13.54 -16.78 -14.84
CA GLN A 42 12.96 -16.61 -13.51
C GLN A 42 13.39 -15.30 -12.86
N ASN A 43 14.68 -14.96 -12.90
CA ASN A 43 15.17 -13.68 -12.37
C ASN A 43 14.56 -12.49 -13.10
N VAL A 44 14.48 -12.53 -14.43
CA VAL A 44 13.85 -11.46 -15.24
C VAL A 44 12.36 -11.34 -14.92
N PHE A 45 11.66 -12.46 -14.74
CA PHE A 45 10.24 -12.45 -14.38
C PHE A 45 10.02 -11.87 -12.98
N LEU A 46 10.83 -12.26 -11.99
CA LEU A 46 10.79 -11.70 -10.65
C LEU A 46 11.14 -10.20 -10.62
N GLU A 47 12.12 -9.76 -11.40
CA GLU A 47 12.44 -8.34 -11.57
C GLU A 47 11.28 -7.57 -12.18
N ARG A 48 10.56 -8.16 -13.15
CA ARG A 48 9.36 -7.52 -13.73
C ARG A 48 8.19 -7.47 -12.75
N LEU A 49 7.96 -8.52 -11.95
CA LEU A 49 6.94 -8.50 -10.89
C LEU A 49 7.25 -7.43 -9.84
N THR A 50 8.51 -7.35 -9.38
CA THR A 50 8.93 -6.35 -8.38
C THR A 50 8.91 -4.92 -8.93
N LYS A 51 9.28 -4.71 -10.19
CA LYS A 51 9.19 -3.41 -10.86
C LYS A 51 7.74 -2.96 -11.08
N ALA A 52 6.86 -3.89 -11.49
CA ALA A 52 5.44 -3.61 -11.66
C ALA A 52 4.77 -3.22 -10.32
N ASP A 53 5.20 -3.80 -9.19
CA ASP A 53 4.73 -3.41 -7.86
C ASP A 53 5.24 -2.02 -7.43
N LYS A 54 6.49 -1.69 -7.75
CA LYS A 54 7.08 -0.37 -7.44
C LYS A 54 6.43 0.75 -8.25
N GLU A 55 6.16 0.52 -9.54
CA GLU A 55 5.42 1.44 -10.40
C GLU A 55 3.93 1.52 -10.01
N ASN A 56 3.34 0.41 -9.53
CA ASN A 56 2.01 0.43 -8.93
C ASN A 56 1.95 1.18 -7.59
N PHE A 57 3.04 1.25 -6.81
CA PHE A 57 3.10 2.10 -5.61
C PHE A 57 3.15 3.59 -5.98
N GLU A 58 3.82 3.95 -7.07
CA GLU A 58 3.83 5.32 -7.62
C GLU A 58 2.48 5.74 -8.25
N CYS A 59 1.66 4.79 -8.73
CA CYS A 59 0.32 5.08 -9.26
C CYS A 59 -0.81 4.91 -8.24
N LYS A 60 -0.67 4.04 -7.22
CA LYS A 60 -1.60 3.98 -6.07
C LYS A 60 -1.47 5.17 -5.12
N ASN A 61 -0.36 5.92 -5.18
CA ASN A 61 -0.24 7.22 -4.50
C ASN A 61 -0.87 8.39 -5.27
N LYS A 62 -1.39 8.18 -6.49
CA LYS A 62 -2.04 9.21 -7.31
C LYS A 62 -3.55 9.18 -7.15
N ARG A 63 -3.98 9.53 -5.95
CA ARG A 63 -5.14 10.38 -5.58
C ARG A 63 -5.32 10.22 -4.08
N ALA A 64 -4.45 10.88 -3.31
CA ALA A 64 -4.74 11.08 -1.90
C ALA A 64 -6.11 11.78 -1.82
N PHE A 65 -7.12 11.05 -1.35
CA PHE A 65 -8.42 11.62 -1.08
C PHE A 65 -8.22 12.65 0.04
N ILE A 66 -8.36 13.93 -0.29
CA ILE A 66 -8.21 15.04 0.64
C ILE A 66 -9.60 15.57 0.96
N GLY A 67 -10.00 15.47 2.22
CA GLY A 67 -11.30 15.93 2.67
C GLY A 67 -11.45 15.82 4.18
N PHE A 68 -12.42 16.56 4.70
CA PHE A 68 -12.80 16.47 6.09
C PHE A 68 -14.32 16.56 6.23
N SER A 69 -14.85 15.94 7.29
CA SER A 69 -16.20 16.10 7.81
C SER A 69 -16.07 16.35 9.30
N ALA A 70 -16.64 17.45 9.79
CA ALA A 70 -16.53 17.88 11.17
C ALA A 70 -17.85 18.47 11.68
N TYR A 71 -18.09 18.32 12.98
CA TYR A 71 -19.26 18.85 13.67
C TYR A 71 -18.88 19.47 15.01
N MET A 72 -19.79 20.28 15.56
CA MET A 72 -19.65 20.84 16.90
C MET A 72 -20.22 19.84 17.91
N SER A 73 -19.39 19.37 18.84
CA SER A 73 -19.80 18.40 19.86
C SER A 73 -20.72 19.02 20.91
N GLN A 74 -20.62 20.34 21.11
CA GLN A 74 -21.44 21.11 22.04
C GLN A 74 -21.99 22.35 21.35
N GLY A 75 -23.28 22.60 21.54
CA GLY A 75 -23.93 23.83 21.12
C GLY A 75 -23.56 25.01 22.03
N PHE A 76 -23.84 26.21 21.57
CA PHE A 76 -23.71 27.41 22.39
C PHE A 76 -24.92 27.51 23.33
N VAL A 77 -24.86 26.83 24.47
CA VAL A 77 -25.92 26.87 25.50
C VAL A 77 -25.64 28.01 26.49
N ASP A 78 -26.68 28.76 26.78
CA ASP A 78 -26.73 30.03 27.49
C ASP A 78 -25.84 30.11 28.74
N GLY A 79 -25.04 31.18 28.82
CA GLY A 79 -24.34 31.62 30.04
C GLY A 79 -22.91 31.12 30.25
N HIS A 80 -22.48 30.01 29.64
CA HIS A 80 -21.09 29.50 29.76
C HIS A 80 -20.45 29.09 28.42
N SER A 81 -21.19 29.21 27.32
CA SER A 81 -20.68 28.92 26.00
C SER A 81 -20.16 30.19 25.32
N LYS A 82 -19.06 30.01 24.57
CA LYS A 82 -18.31 31.03 23.84
C LYS A 82 -19.20 31.73 22.83
N SER A 83 -19.94 32.77 23.24
CA SER A 83 -20.86 33.52 22.36
C SER A 83 -20.20 33.82 21.02
N LEU A 84 -20.88 33.41 19.95
CA LEU A 84 -20.47 33.64 18.58
C LEU A 84 -20.44 35.13 18.31
N SER A 85 -19.25 35.72 18.46
CA SER A 85 -19.01 37.13 18.19
C SER A 85 -18.55 37.33 16.76
N TYR A 86 -18.92 38.47 16.19
CA TYR A 86 -18.48 38.87 14.87
C TYR A 86 -16.95 38.79 14.74
N GLY A 87 -16.47 38.26 13.61
CA GLY A 87 -15.04 38.11 13.34
C GLY A 87 -14.35 36.95 14.07
N LYS A 88 -15.09 36.05 14.74
CA LYS A 88 -14.53 34.81 15.30
C LYS A 88 -14.70 33.63 14.35
N THR A 89 -13.68 32.78 14.30
CA THR A 89 -13.72 31.52 13.55
C THR A 89 -14.66 30.52 14.22
N LEU A 90 -15.52 29.89 13.43
CA LEU A 90 -16.31 28.74 13.86
C LEU A 90 -15.41 27.52 13.99
N ILE A 91 -15.38 26.91 15.17
CA ILE A 91 -14.58 25.73 15.44
C ILE A 91 -15.51 24.53 15.52
N PHE A 92 -15.40 23.63 14.56
CA PHE A 92 -15.96 22.27 14.66
C PHE A 92 -14.89 21.40 15.31
N ASP A 93 -15.10 21.06 16.58
CA ASP A 93 -14.11 20.47 17.46
C ASP A 93 -13.99 18.95 17.30
N MET A 94 -14.97 18.31 16.65
CA MET A 94 -14.97 16.88 16.39
C MET A 94 -14.98 16.58 14.89
N THR A 95 -14.21 15.58 14.46
CA THR A 95 -14.13 15.15 13.05
C THR A 95 -14.62 13.72 12.90
N GLU A 96 -15.50 13.48 11.93
CA GLU A 96 -15.82 12.13 11.45
C GLU A 96 -14.77 11.65 10.44
N THR A 97 -14.23 12.58 9.65
CA THR A 97 -13.17 12.31 8.67
C THR A 97 -12.24 13.51 8.61
N ASN A 98 -10.94 13.25 8.51
CA ASN A 98 -9.93 14.29 8.32
C ASN A 98 -8.68 13.68 7.68
N THR A 99 -8.73 13.47 6.36
CA THR A 99 -7.63 12.81 5.67
C THR A 99 -6.43 13.74 5.53
N ALA A 100 -5.23 13.20 5.73
CA ALA A 100 -3.99 13.97 5.77
C ALA A 100 -3.94 15.11 6.80
N GLY A 101 -4.86 15.14 7.79
CA GLY A 101 -4.83 16.11 8.88
C GLY A 101 -4.98 17.57 8.43
N VAL A 102 -5.68 17.79 7.30
CA VAL A 102 -5.81 19.09 6.64
C VAL A 102 -6.72 20.07 7.38
N TYR A 103 -7.58 19.58 8.28
CA TYR A 103 -8.43 20.40 9.14
C TYR A 103 -7.95 20.36 10.59
N ASN A 104 -7.82 21.51 11.24
CA ASN A 104 -7.39 21.62 12.64
C ASN A 104 -8.59 21.91 13.56
N THR A 105 -8.99 20.93 14.36
CA THR A 105 -10.13 21.00 15.28
C THR A 105 -9.98 22.01 16.42
N ASN A 106 -8.77 22.49 16.71
CA ASN A 106 -8.55 23.52 17.73
C ASN A 106 -8.73 24.94 17.17
N THR A 107 -8.55 25.12 15.87
CA THR A 107 -8.54 26.45 15.23
C THR A 107 -9.71 26.66 14.26
N GLY A 108 -10.34 25.58 13.79
CA GLY A 108 -11.38 25.63 12.75
C GLY A 108 -10.84 25.87 11.34
N ILE A 109 -9.52 25.75 11.14
CA ILE A 109 -8.87 26.11 9.87
C ILE A 109 -8.61 24.85 9.05
N PHE A 110 -9.06 24.87 7.79
CA PHE A 110 -8.63 23.95 6.75
C PHE A 110 -7.42 24.54 6.01
N GLN A 111 -6.33 23.77 5.90
CA GLN A 111 -5.15 24.13 5.15
C GLN A 111 -5.03 23.24 3.90
N ALA A 112 -5.18 23.86 2.72
CA ALA A 112 -5.05 23.16 1.45
C ALA A 112 -3.61 22.63 1.30
N PRO A 113 -3.40 21.31 1.12
CA PRO A 113 -2.07 20.73 0.99
C PRO A 113 -1.44 20.96 -0.39
N SER A 114 -2.24 21.33 -1.38
CA SER A 114 -1.79 21.60 -2.75
C SER A 114 -2.75 22.56 -3.47
N SER A 115 -2.30 23.12 -4.59
CA SER A 115 -3.16 23.94 -5.44
C SER A 115 -4.22 23.08 -6.11
N GLY A 116 -5.47 23.53 -6.06
CA GLY A 116 -6.60 22.81 -6.65
C GLY A 116 -7.94 23.46 -6.30
N MET A 117 -9.01 22.83 -6.79
CA MET A 117 -10.37 23.23 -6.46
C MET A 117 -10.85 22.44 -5.24
N TYR A 118 -11.39 23.16 -4.25
CA TYR A 118 -11.95 22.59 -3.04
C TYR A 118 -13.40 23.07 -2.89
N ALA A 119 -14.29 22.15 -2.51
CA ALA A 119 -15.68 22.47 -2.24
C ALA A 119 -15.92 22.43 -0.73
N PHE A 120 -16.60 23.45 -0.21
CA PHE A 120 -16.99 23.53 1.20
C PHE A 120 -18.51 23.59 1.28
N THR A 121 -19.06 22.81 2.19
CA THR A 121 -20.49 22.80 2.51
C THR A 121 -20.63 22.75 4.02
N TRP A 122 -21.57 23.50 4.57
CA TRP A 122 -21.85 23.49 5.99
C TRP A 122 -23.34 23.73 6.23
N THR A 123 -23.82 23.23 7.37
CA THR A 123 -25.16 23.45 7.89
C THR A 123 -25.03 23.95 9.32
N LEU A 124 -25.72 25.03 9.66
CA LEU A 124 -25.74 25.58 11.01
C LEU A 124 -27.16 25.47 11.56
N CYS A 125 -27.30 24.90 12.76
CA CYS A 125 -28.53 24.96 13.53
C CYS A 125 -28.39 26.12 14.52
N VAL A 126 -29.22 27.14 14.36
CA VAL A 126 -29.21 28.35 15.21
C VAL A 126 -30.55 28.48 15.90
N ASN A 127 -30.52 28.78 17.20
CA ASN A 127 -31.70 29.18 17.94
C ASN A 127 -31.71 30.71 17.99
N GLY A 128 -32.61 31.33 17.23
CA GLY A 128 -32.84 32.77 17.29
C GLY A 128 -33.63 33.08 18.55
N GLY A 129 -32.96 33.18 19.70
CA GLY A 129 -33.59 33.69 20.91
C GLY A 129 -34.17 35.06 20.59
N ILE A 130 -35.50 35.15 20.50
CA ILE A 130 -36.19 36.43 20.42
C ILE A 130 -35.97 37.04 21.81
N ASN A 131 -35.06 38.01 21.89
CA ASN A 131 -35.11 38.94 23.00
C ASN A 131 -36.40 39.73 22.76
N ASP A 132 -37.45 39.38 23.48
CA ASP A 132 -38.68 40.17 23.58
C ASP A 132 -38.36 41.33 24.54
N ASP A 133 -37.46 42.23 24.13
CA ASP A 133 -37.20 43.48 24.81
C ASP A 133 -38.34 44.46 24.49
N GLY A 134 -39.49 44.18 25.11
CA GLY A 134 -40.72 44.96 25.00
C GLY A 134 -40.53 46.43 25.39
N TYR A 135 -40.22 47.26 24.39
CA TYR A 135 -40.39 48.70 24.39
C TYR A 135 -41.27 49.13 23.21
#